data_AF-A4A2B6-F1
#
_entry.id   AF-A4A2B6-F1
#
_cell.length_a   1.000
_cell.length_b   1.000
_cell.length_c   1.000
_cell.angle_alpha   90.00
_cell.angle_beta   90.00
_cell.angle_gamma   90.00
#
_symmetry.space_group_name_H-M   'P 1'
#
loop_
_entity.id
_entity.type
_entity.pdbx_description
1 polymer ?
#
loop_
_entity_poly.entity_id
_entity_poly.type
_entity_poly.pdbx_seq_one_letter_code
_entity_poly.pdbx_strand_id
1 'polypeptide(L)'
;MLRIATNMRFAPAEVIAILYSYRWTAEIFFRFYKQLMGGAHLISHSQNGIKIQVFCAMIAYLLIHLRVGGKPSKRTFGYYFTGLANKEELLAHLEKVRKQAAASMLRG
;
A
#
# COMPACT_ATOMS: atom_id res chain seq x y z
N MET A 1 -11.14 6.27 24.59
CA MET A 1 -10.01 7.16 25.00
C MET A 1 -8.73 6.61 24.37
N LEU A 2 -8.07 7.34 23.49
CA LEU A 2 -6.78 6.97 22.87
C LEU A 2 -5.64 7.52 23.72
N ARG A 3 -4.67 6.67 24.11
CA ARG A 3 -3.48 7.06 24.88
C ARG A 3 -2.23 6.73 24.07
N ILE A 4 -1.35 7.72 23.86
CA ILE A 4 -0.13 7.58 23.07
C ILE A 4 1.05 7.99 23.96
N ALA A 5 2.02 7.11 24.12
CA ALA A 5 3.31 7.42 24.75
C ALA A 5 4.29 7.87 23.66
N THR A 6 4.95 9.01 23.87
CA THR A 6 5.94 9.55 22.93
C THR A 6 7.15 10.10 23.68
N ASN A 7 8.33 10.04 23.06
CA ASN A 7 9.55 10.70 23.53
C ASN A 7 9.70 12.12 22.96
N MET A 8 8.85 12.52 22.01
CA MET A 8 8.83 13.87 21.44
C MET A 8 8.10 14.83 22.37
N ARG A 9 8.83 15.38 23.35
CA ARG A 9 8.28 16.26 24.40
C ARG A 9 7.86 17.65 23.92
N PHE A 10 8.42 18.12 22.81
CA PHE A 10 8.19 19.47 22.27
C PHE A 10 7.25 19.50 21.06
N ALA A 11 6.84 18.33 20.57
CA ALA A 11 5.88 18.26 19.47
C ALA A 11 4.46 18.50 20.01
N PRO A 12 3.62 19.29 19.32
CA PRO A 12 2.22 19.43 19.69
C PRO A 12 1.51 18.07 19.70
N ALA A 13 0.57 17.88 20.63
CA ALA A 13 -0.21 16.64 20.75
C ALA A 13 -0.94 16.26 19.45
N GLU A 14 -1.41 17.27 18.70
CA GLU A 14 -2.03 17.08 17.39
C GLU A 14 -1.07 16.46 16.38
N VAL A 15 0.17 16.96 16.32
CA VAL A 15 1.21 16.41 15.43
C VAL A 15 1.51 14.95 15.79
N ILE A 16 1.60 14.63 17.09
CA ILE A 16 1.82 13.27 17.56
C ILE A 16 0.64 12.36 17.18
N ALA A 17 -0.59 12.84 17.31
CA ALA A 17 -1.79 12.10 16.92
C ALA A 17 -1.85 11.86 15.40
N ILE A 18 -1.51 12.87 14.60
CA ILE A 18 -1.39 12.75 13.14
C ILE A 18 -0.29 11.72 12.80
N LEU A 19 0.87 11.79 13.44
CA LEU A 19 1.95 10.84 13.19
C LEU A 19 1.53 9.40 13.53
N TYR A 20 0.83 9.22 14.65
CA TYR A 20 0.28 7.93 15.05
C TYR A 20 -0.80 7.42 14.08
N SER A 21 -1.52 8.32 13.39
CA SER A 21 -2.50 7.93 12.37
C SER A 21 -1.86 7.17 11.19
N TYR A 22 -0.61 7.49 10.85
CA TYR A 22 0.14 6.80 9.79
C TYR A 22 0.54 5.36 10.15
N ARG A 23 0.40 4.94 11.42
CA ARG A 23 0.62 3.54 11.83
C ARG A 23 -0.24 2.56 11.01
N TRP A 24 -1.48 2.94 10.69
CA TRP A 24 -2.38 2.14 9.85
C TRP A 24 -1.86 1.97 8.41
N THR A 25 -1.08 2.93 7.90
CA THR A 25 -0.46 2.81 6.58
C THR A 25 0.52 1.64 6.54
N ALA A 26 1.28 1.40 7.61
CA ALA A 26 2.16 0.25 7.72
C ALA A 26 1.38 -1.07 7.74
N GLU A 27 0.24 -1.14 8.44
CA GLU A 27 -0.62 -2.32 8.41
C GLU A 27 -1.22 -2.60 7.03
N ILE A 28 -1.63 -1.55 6.30
CA ILE A 28 -2.12 -1.68 4.93
C ILE A 28 -0.99 -2.21 4.02
N PHE A 29 0.25 -1.73 4.21
CA PHE A 29 1.42 -2.26 3.51
C PHE A 29 1.63 -3.75 3.80
N PHE A 30 1.61 -4.19 5.07
CA PHE A 30 1.77 -5.61 5.39
C PHE A 30 0.61 -6.47 4.90
N ARG A 31 -0.62 -5.95 4.91
CA ARG A 31 -1.77 -6.62 4.32
C ARG A 31 -1.59 -6.81 2.81
N PHE A 32 -1.13 -5.76 2.13
CA PHE A 32 -0.79 -5.81 0.70
C PHE A 32 0.35 -6.81 0.44
N TYR A 33 1.43 -6.74 1.19
CA TYR A 33 2.60 -7.61 1.07
C TYR A 33 2.22 -9.10 1.16
N LYS A 34 1.42 -9.47 2.16
CA LYS A 34 0.92 -10.85 2.31
C LYS A 34 0.09 -11.33 1.12
N GLN A 35 -0.63 -10.42 0.45
CA GLN A 35 -1.43 -10.75 -0.73
C GLN A 35 -0.60 -10.86 -2.00
N LEU A 36 0.42 -10.00 -2.15
CA LEU A 36 1.38 -10.11 -3.25
C LEU A 36 2.15 -11.44 -3.18
N MET A 37 2.43 -11.91 -1.96
CA MET A 37 3.04 -13.20 -1.68
C MET A 37 2.08 -14.41 -1.84
N GLY A 38 0.87 -14.21 -2.37
CA GLY A 38 -0.04 -15.30 -2.74
C GLY A 38 -0.59 -16.12 -1.56
N GLY A 39 -0.43 -15.65 -0.32
CA GLY A 39 -1.04 -16.27 0.86
C GLY A 39 -0.34 -17.46 1.49
N ALA A 40 0.76 -18.03 0.97
CA ALA A 40 1.39 -19.18 1.67
C ALA A 40 2.85 -19.53 1.36
N HIS A 41 3.49 -19.06 0.29
CA HIS A 41 4.84 -19.58 -0.01
C HIS A 41 5.81 -18.47 -0.40
N LEU A 42 6.83 -18.28 0.44
CA LEU A 42 8.05 -17.59 0.05
C LEU A 42 8.56 -18.20 -1.25
N ILE A 43 8.79 -17.36 -2.27
CA ILE A 43 9.37 -17.79 -3.56
C ILE A 43 10.78 -18.37 -3.33
N SER A 44 11.44 -17.92 -2.26
CA SER A 44 12.72 -18.42 -1.77
C SER A 44 12.77 -18.28 -0.26
N HIS A 45 13.17 -19.35 0.42
CA HIS A 45 13.35 -19.42 1.87
C HIS A 45 14.75 -19.01 2.32
N SER A 46 15.64 -18.68 1.39
CA SER A 46 16.95 -18.11 1.70
C SER A 46 16.81 -16.67 2.20
N GLN A 47 17.65 -16.25 3.14
CA GLN A 47 17.59 -14.90 3.69
C GLN A 47 17.75 -13.80 2.62
N ASN A 48 18.57 -14.04 1.60
CA ASN A 48 18.69 -13.13 0.45
C ASN A 48 17.44 -13.12 -0.42
N GLY A 49 16.83 -14.28 -0.66
CA GLY A 49 15.57 -14.38 -1.40
C GLY A 49 14.43 -13.61 -0.73
N ILE A 50 14.32 -13.71 0.60
CA ILE A 50 13.34 -12.95 1.39
C ILE A 50 13.61 -11.45 1.27
N LYS A 51 14.86 -11.00 1.41
CA LYS A 51 15.23 -9.58 1.26
C LYS A 51 14.81 -9.03 -0.10
N ILE A 52 15.14 -9.74 -1.18
CA ILE A 52 14.78 -9.33 -2.55
C ILE A 52 13.26 -9.26 -2.71
N GLN A 53 12.50 -10.23 -2.21
CA GLN A 53 11.03 -10.21 -2.25
C GLN A 53 10.44 -9.00 -1.53
N VAL A 54 10.96 -8.67 -0.35
CA VAL A 54 10.55 -7.48 0.41
C VAL A 54 10.81 -6.20 -0.39
N PHE A 55 12.02 -6.05 -0.93
CA PHE A 55 12.37 -4.86 -1.71
C PHE A 55 11.53 -4.74 -3.00
N CYS A 56 11.34 -5.82 -3.74
CA CYS A 56 10.51 -5.83 -4.95
C CYS A 56 9.05 -5.47 -4.64
N ALA A 57 8.48 -6.02 -3.57
CA ALA A 57 7.11 -5.71 -3.17
C ALA A 57 6.97 -4.23 -2.74
N MET A 58 7.96 -3.68 -2.06
CA MET A 58 7.99 -2.29 -1.65
C MET A 58 8.09 -1.34 -2.85
N ILE A 59 8.96 -1.65 -3.82
CA ILE A 59 9.09 -0.89 -5.07
C ILE A 59 7.79 -0.95 -5.87
N ALA A 60 7.18 -2.12 -6.03
CA ALA A 60 5.91 -2.28 -6.74
C ALA A 60 4.78 -1.46 -6.09
N TYR A 61 4.69 -1.48 -4.75
CA TYR A 61 3.73 -0.67 -4.01
C TYR A 61 3.93 0.83 -4.27
N LEU A 62 5.18 1.31 -4.16
CA LEU A 62 5.52 2.73 -4.35
C LEU A 62 5.24 3.20 -5.78
N LEU A 63 5.60 2.41 -6.78
CA LEU A 63 5.35 2.73 -8.19
C LEU A 63 3.86 2.85 -8.50
N ILE A 64 3.04 1.95 -7.95
CA ILE A 64 1.59 1.99 -8.16
C ILE A 64 0.96 3.15 -7.40
N HIS A 65 1.39 3.40 -6.16
CA HIS A 65 0.95 4.57 -5.40
C HIS A 65 1.28 5.87 -6.14
N LEU A 66 2.49 5.99 -6.69
CA LEU A 66 2.93 7.14 -7.46
C LEU A 66 2.14 7.31 -8.77
N ARG A 67 1.88 6.21 -9.50
CA ARG A 67 1.22 6.28 -10.80
C ARG A 67 -0.28 6.55 -10.70
N VAL A 68 -0.93 6.04 -9.66
CA VAL A 68 -2.39 6.13 -9.48
C VAL A 68 -2.79 7.36 -8.64
N GLY A 69 -1.88 7.89 -7.82
CA GLY A 69 -2.17 9.00 -6.90
C GLY A 69 -3.13 8.63 -5.77
N GLY A 70 -3.42 7.34 -5.58
CA GLY A 70 -4.35 6.81 -4.60
C GLY A 70 -3.85 5.49 -4.02
N LYS A 71 -4.38 5.11 -2.85
CA LYS A 71 -4.00 3.87 -2.16
C LYS A 71 -4.37 2.66 -3.02
N PRO A 72 -3.41 1.79 -3.40
CA PRO A 72 -3.72 0.60 -4.18
C PRO A 72 -4.71 -0.30 -3.44
N SER A 73 -5.78 -0.72 -4.13
CA SER A 73 -6.81 -1.57 -3.52
C SER A 73 -6.51 -3.06 -3.71
N LYS A 74 -7.10 -3.93 -2.86
CA LYS A 74 -7.05 -5.39 -3.01
C LYS A 74 -7.36 -5.85 -4.45
N ARG A 75 -8.27 -5.16 -5.14
CA ARG A 75 -8.73 -5.51 -6.49
C ARG A 75 -7.72 -5.13 -7.58
N THR A 76 -6.93 -4.08 -7.35
CA THR A 76 -5.92 -3.59 -8.30
C THR A 76 -4.77 -4.59 -8.46
N PHE A 77 -4.37 -5.22 -7.36
CA PHE A 77 -3.25 -6.17 -7.34
C PHE A 77 -3.67 -7.63 -7.44
N GLY A 78 -4.79 -7.99 -6.79
CA GLY A 78 -5.26 -9.37 -6.75
C GLY A 78 -5.45 -9.93 -8.15
N TYR A 79 -6.24 -9.26 -9.00
CA TYR A 79 -6.62 -9.86 -10.26
C TYR A 79 -5.48 -9.98 -11.28
N TYR A 80 -4.57 -8.99 -11.38
CA TYR A 80 -3.46 -9.08 -12.34
C TYR A 80 -2.41 -10.12 -11.92
N PHE A 81 -1.98 -10.11 -10.64
CA PHE A 81 -0.95 -11.04 -10.17
C PHE A 81 -1.47 -12.47 -9.96
N THR A 82 -2.77 -12.67 -9.74
CA THR A 82 -3.37 -14.02 -9.70
C THR A 82 -3.86 -14.50 -11.07
N GLY A 83 -3.62 -13.75 -12.16
CA GLY A 83 -4.06 -14.12 -13.52
C GLY A 83 -5.57 -14.05 -13.77
N LEU A 84 -6.33 -13.44 -12.86
CA LEU A 84 -7.78 -13.24 -12.96
C LEU A 84 -8.17 -11.95 -13.72
N ALA A 85 -7.23 -11.07 -14.05
CA ALA A 85 -7.45 -9.91 -14.90
C ALA A 85 -6.35 -9.78 -15.94
N ASN A 86 -6.76 -9.46 -17.16
CA ASN A 86 -5.83 -9.22 -18.25
C ASN A 86 -5.25 -7.79 -18.18
N LYS A 87 -4.17 -7.53 -18.92
CA LYS A 87 -3.48 -6.22 -18.92
C LYS A 87 -4.44 -5.05 -19.18
N GLU A 88 -5.41 -5.24 -20.08
CA GLU A 88 -6.40 -4.23 -20.48
C GLU A 88 -7.38 -3.91 -19.34
N GLU A 89 -7.87 -4.93 -18.63
CA GLU A 89 -8.76 -4.76 -17.48
C GLU A 89 -8.05 -4.06 -16.31
N LEU A 90 -6.77 -4.38 -16.09
CA LEU A 90 -5.94 -3.68 -15.11
C LEU A 90 -5.82 -2.20 -15.47
N LEU A 91 -5.47 -1.89 -16.71
CA LEU A 91 -5.32 -0.49 -17.17
C LEU A 91 -6.63 0.29 -17.04
N ALA A 92 -7.76 -0.29 -17.45
CA ALA A 92 -9.08 0.33 -17.31
C ALA A 92 -9.44 0.57 -15.83
N HIS A 93 -9.11 -0.38 -14.94
CA HIS A 93 -9.30 -0.21 -13.50
C HIS A 93 -8.43 0.93 -12.95
N LEU A 94 -7.15 0.98 -13.33
CA LEU A 94 -6.22 2.05 -12.91
C LEU A 94 -6.70 3.43 -13.38
N GLU A 95 -7.20 3.56 -14.61
CA GLU A 95 -7.79 4.82 -15.09
C GLU A 95 -9.01 5.24 -14.28
N LYS A 96 -9.89 4.28 -13.94
CA LYS A 96 -11.06 4.54 -13.10
C LYS A 96 -10.66 5.04 -11.72
N VAL A 97 -9.66 4.41 -11.09
CA VAL A 97 -9.13 4.84 -9.79
C VAL A 97 -8.49 6.23 -9.90
N ARG A 98 -7.74 6.51 -10.97
CA ARG A 98 -7.14 7.83 -11.21
C ARG A 98 -8.21 8.93 -11.34
N LYS A 99 -9.29 8.68 -12.09
CA LYS A 99 -10.42 9.60 -12.22
C LYS A 99 -11.10 9.87 -10.87
N GLN A 100 -11.25 8.84 -10.04
CA GLN A 100 -11.80 8.99 -8.68
C GLN A 100 -10.87 9.80 -7.77
N ALA A 101 -9.56 9.58 -7.83
CA ALA A 101 -8.57 10.34 -7.08
C ALA A 101 -8.55 11.83 -7.51
N ALA A 102 -8.56 12.10 -8.81
CA ALA A 102 -8.65 13.46 -9.35
C ALA A 102 -9.94 14.17 -8.91
N ALA A 103 -11.09 13.47 -8.94
CA ALA A 103 -12.36 14.01 -8.48
C ALA A 103 -12.45 14.22 -6.96
N SER A 104 -11.59 13.58 -6.16
CA SER A 104 -11.44 13.89 -4.73
C SER A 104 -10.53 15.10 -4.47
N MET A 105 -9.52 15.32 -5.32
CA MET A 105 -8.64 16.50 -5.22
C MET A 105 -9.36 17.80 -5.58
N LEU A 106 -10.34 17.78 -6.49
CA LEU A 106 -11.14 18.96 -6.85
C LEU A 106 -12.22 19.33 -5.83
N ARG A 107 -12.41 18.51 -4.78
CA ARG A 107 -13.47 18.68 -3.76
C ARG A 107 -12.94 19.05 -2.37
N GLY A 108 -11.63 19.23 -2.23
CA GLY A 108 -10.97 19.73 -1.01
C GLY A 108 -10.33 21.08 -1.27
#